data_AF-A0A7C0ZGN7-F1
#
_entry.id   AF-A0A7C0ZGN7-F1
#
_cell.length_a   1.000
_cell.length_b   1.000
_cell.length_c   1.000
_cell.angle_alpha   90.00
_cell.angle_beta   90.00
_cell.angle_gamma   90.00
#
_symmetry.space_group_name_H-M   'P 1'
#
loop_
_entity.id
_entity.type
_entity.pdbx_description
1 polymer ?
#
loop_
_entity_poly.entity_id
_entity_poly.type
_entity_poly.pdbx_seq_one_letter_code
_entity_poly.pdbx_strand_id
1 'polypeptide(L)' 'MKEIKKQNEKATSKKVRVKVIMPEIYSRVVGYFRPVQNWNRGKQKEFQERRYLKIDKGV' A
#
# COMPACT_ATOMS: atom_id res chain seq x y z
N MET A 1 -24.35 50.14 -2.91
CA MET A 1 -23.50 49.19 -2.14
C MET A 1 -24.27 47.91 -1.79
N LYS A 2 -24.81 47.18 -2.77
CA LYS A 2 -25.47 45.88 -2.57
C LYS A 2 -25.14 44.96 -3.74
N GLU A 3 -23.86 44.72 -4.05
CA GLU A 3 -23.54 43.83 -5.18
C GLU A 3 -22.11 43.27 -5.18
N ILE A 4 -21.49 43.00 -4.00
CA ILE A 4 -20.07 42.54 -3.98
C ILE A 4 -19.86 41.21 -3.23
N LYS A 5 -20.85 40.65 -2.52
CA LYS A 5 -20.61 39.41 -1.72
C LYS A 5 -21.65 38.32 -1.96
N LYS A 6 -21.78 37.84 -3.20
CA LYS A 6 -22.64 36.68 -3.50
C LYS A 6 -22.11 35.79 -4.63
N GLN A 7 -20.81 35.49 -4.65
CA GLN A 7 -20.27 34.57 -5.67
C GLN A 7 -19.25 33.52 -5.19
N ASN A 8 -18.92 33.42 -3.90
CA ASN A 8 -17.87 32.49 -3.43
C ASN A 8 -18.35 31.43 -2.44
N GLU A 9 -19.46 30.75 -2.74
CA GLU A 9 -19.98 29.73 -1.82
C GLU A 9 -20.53 28.46 -2.48
N LYS A 10 -20.13 28.17 -3.72
CA LYS A 10 -20.55 26.91 -4.38
C LYS A 10 -19.46 26.29 -5.25
N ALA A 11 -18.26 26.11 -4.69
CA ALA A 11 -17.40 25.02 -5.14
C ALA A 11 -17.82 23.76 -4.36
N THR A 12 -18.94 23.16 -4.76
CA THR A 12 -19.40 21.87 -4.27
C THR A 12 -18.34 20.82 -4.59
N SER A 13 -17.54 20.44 -3.59
CA SER A 13 -16.57 19.36 -3.74
C SER A 13 -17.33 18.07 -4.09
N LYS A 14 -17.20 17.62 -5.34
CA LYS A 14 -17.73 16.32 -5.77
C LYS A 14 -17.08 15.25 -4.91
N LYS A 15 -17.84 14.64 -4.00
CA LYS A 15 -17.40 13.45 -3.25
C LYS A 15 -17.24 12.28 -4.21
N VAL A 16 -16.00 12.00 -4.61
CA VAL A 16 -15.66 10.81 -5.40
C VAL A 16 -15.71 9.59 -4.48
N ARG A 17 -16.54 8.61 -4.80
CA ARG A 17 -16.51 7.30 -4.13
C ARG A 17 -15.30 6.53 -4.62
N VAL A 18 -14.24 6.52 -3.82
CA VAL A 18 -13.04 5.72 -4.09
C VAL A 18 -13.27 4.31 -3.53
N LYS A 19 -13.22 3.29 -4.39
CA LYS A 19 -13.28 1.89 -3.97
C LYS A 19 -11.88 1.48 -3.49
N VAL A 20 -11.69 1.39 -2.18
CA VAL A 20 -10.43 0.90 -1.60
C VAL A 20 -10.51 -0.62 -1.48
N ILE A 21 -9.61 -1.33 -2.15
CA ILE A 21 -9.51 -2.79 -2.11
C ILE A 21 -8.14 -3.14 -1.54
N MET A 22 -8.10 -4.07 -0.59
CA MET A 22 -6.84 -4.56 -0.03
C MET A 22 -6.11 -5.42 -1.07
N PRO A 23 -4.85 -5.12 -1.41
CA PRO A 23 -4.09 -5.93 -2.34
C PRO A 23 -3.64 -7.24 -1.70
N GLU A 24 -3.56 -8.31 -2.51
CA GLU A 24 -2.91 -9.55 -2.10
C GLU A 24 -1.39 -9.40 -2.20
N ILE A 25 -0.69 -9.72 -1.12
CA ILE A 25 0.77 -9.62 -1.05
C ILE A 25 1.36 -10.99 -1.35
N TYR A 26 2.23 -11.05 -2.36
CA TYR A 26 2.95 -12.25 -2.74
C TYR A 26 4.43 -12.15 -2.37
N SER A 27 5.03 -13.27 -1.98
CA SER A 27 6.47 -13.33 -1.69
C SER A 27 7.08 -14.63 -2.22
N ARG A 28 8.37 -14.56 -2.59
CA ARG A 28 9.12 -15.69 -3.15
C ARG A 28 9.62 -16.59 -2.03
N VAL A 29 9.20 -17.85 -2.07
CA VAL A 29 9.48 -18.83 -1.01
C VAL A 29 10.70 -19.70 -1.34
N VAL A 30 10.57 -20.65 -2.26
CA VAL A 30 11.62 -21.59 -2.74
C VAL A 30 11.58 -21.71 -4.27
N GLY A 31 11.56 -20.58 -4.95
CA GLY A 31 11.54 -20.52 -6.42
C GLY A 31 10.21 -20.11 -7.05
N TYR A 32 9.11 -20.10 -6.30
CA TYR A 32 7.80 -19.61 -6.75
C TYR A 32 7.19 -18.58 -5.79
N PHE A 33 6.20 -17.83 -6.28
CA PHE A 33 5.44 -16.84 -5.51
C PHE A 33 4.25 -17.49 -4.82
N ARG A 34 4.09 -17.22 -3.51
CA ARG A 34 2.96 -17.70 -2.70
C ARG A 34 2.34 -16.52 -1.95
N PRO A 35 1.00 -16.42 -1.82
CA PRO A 35 0.37 -15.34 -1.06
C PRO A 35 0.79 -15.43 0.41
N VAL A 36 1.21 -14.29 0.96
CA VAL A 36 1.72 -14.17 2.33
C VAL A 36 0.65 -14.52 3.36
N GLN A 37 -0.62 -14.25 3.04
CA GLN A 37 -1.77 -14.59 3.88
C GLN A 37 -1.87 -16.09 4.16
N ASN A 38 -1.37 -16.95 3.27
CA ASN A 38 -1.47 -18.41 3.42
C ASN A 38 -0.26 -19.02 4.15
N TRP A 39 0.68 -18.22 4.67
CA TRP A 39 1.88 -18.72 5.33
C TRP A 39 1.56 -19.35 6.68
N ASN A 40 2.07 -20.57 6.90
CA ASN A 40 1.99 -21.22 8.20
C ASN A 40 2.98 -20.57 9.19
N ARG A 41 2.82 -20.86 10.49
CA ARG A 41 3.65 -20.28 11.55
C ARG A 41 5.15 -20.56 11.36
N GLY A 42 5.50 -21.76 10.88
CA GLY A 42 6.89 -22.14 10.60
C GLY A 42 7.53 -21.29 9.50
N LYS A 43 6.81 -21.07 8.39
CA LYS A 43 7.31 -20.26 7.27
C LYS A 43 7.48 -18.79 7.64
N GLN A 44 6.58 -18.26 8.46
CA GLN A 44 6.71 -16.89 8.99
C GLN A 44 7.98 -16.75 9.84
N LYS A 45 8.27 -17.73 10.70
CA LYS A 45 9.51 -17.76 11.51
C LYS A 45 10.76 -17.90 10.63
N GLU A 46 10.77 -18.84 9.69
CA GLU A 46 11.89 -19.00 8.74
C GLU A 46 12.15 -17.70 7.96
N PHE A 47 11.10 -16.99 7.52
CA PHE A 47 11.24 -15.74 6.80
C PHE A 47 11.87 -14.63 7.66
N GLN A 48 11.55 -14.56 8.95
CA GLN A 48 12.15 -13.60 9.89
C GLN A 48 13.63 -13.89 10.14
N GLU A 49 14.04 -15.15 10.08
CA GLU A 49 15.43 -15.58 10.27
C GLU A 49 16.31 -15.38 9.02
N ARG A 50 15.72 -15.01 7.87
CA ARG A 50 16.47 -14.75 6.63
C ARG A 50 17.40 -13.54 6.80
N ARG A 51 18.68 -13.74 6.44
CA ARG A 51 19.69 -12.67 6.43
C ARG A 51 19.80 -12.08 5.03
N TYR A 52 19.56 -10.78 4.92
CA TYR A 52 19.75 -10.04 3.68
C TYR A 52 21.19 -9.61 3.55
N LEU A 53 21.72 -9.71 2.34
CA LEU A 53 22.99 -9.09 2.01
C LEU A 53 22.78 -7.57 2.01
N LYS A 54 23.57 -6.87 2.82
CA LYS A 54 23.68 -5.41 2.72
C LYS A 54 24.59 -5.14 1.53
N ILE A 55 23.99 -4.73 0.41
CA ILE A 55 24.76 -4.21 -0.71
C ILE A 55 25.24 -2.83 -0.27
N ASP A 56 26.54 -2.70 -0.07
CA ASP A 56 27.15 -1.38 0.14
C ASP A 56 26.94 -0.58 -1.15
N LYS A 57 26.30 0.59 -1.04
CA LYS A 57 26.07 1.48 -2.19
C LYS A 57 27.37 2.21 -2.50
N GLY A 58 28.37 1.46 -2.94
CA GLY A 58 29.69 1.94 -3.30
C GLY A 58 29.97 1.79 -4.78
N VAL A 59 29.08 2.33 -5.63
CA VAL A 59 29.35 2.80 -7.02
C VAL A 59 28.31 3.86 -7.37
#